data_AF-A0A3D5H6B5-F1
#
_entry.id   AF-A0A3D5H6B5-F1
#
_cell.length_a   1.000
_cell.length_b   1.000
_cell.length_c   1.000
_cell.angle_alpha   90.00
_cell.angle_beta   90.00
_cell.angle_gamma   90.00
#
_symmetry.space_group_name_H-M   'P 1'
#
loop_
_entity.id
_entity.type
_entity.pdbx_description
1 polymer ?
#
loop_
_entity_poly.entity_id
_entity_poly.type
_entity_poly.pdbx_seq_one_letter_code
_entity_poly.pdbx_strand_id
1 'polypeptide(L)'
;MKPSEDTEVRIIYSRSGFESKIGHHVRSKMEAVVCEWLMEHGVAHRHGSEMFTVRVGASGTPTAYVPDIVLHDKDELGRTVLIEPFDAPTPRIGGTRIIATFRKEMKKSYRVIIVAKKQQMGKVLEGAYDVIVDYSRLNALEKELPLPPR
;
A
#
# COMPACT_ATOMS: atom_id res chain seq x y z
N MET A 1 2.29 24.80 33.65
CA MET A 1 2.18 24.43 32.22
C MET A 1 3.59 24.24 31.70
N LYS A 2 4.03 23.01 31.47
CA LYS A 2 5.33 22.71 30.84
C LYS A 2 5.04 22.06 29.48
N PRO A 3 5.73 22.46 28.41
CA PRO A 3 5.68 21.75 27.14
C PRO A 3 6.70 20.60 27.16
N SER A 4 6.28 19.38 26.86
CA SER A 4 7.17 18.22 26.61
C SER A 4 6.28 17.12 25.99
N GLU A 5 6.62 16.38 24.94
CA GLU A 5 7.88 16.08 24.28
C GLU A 5 7.62 15.83 22.79
N ASP A 6 8.66 16.03 21.99
CA ASP A 6 8.80 15.57 20.62
C ASP A 6 8.27 14.13 20.49
N THR A 7 7.11 13.98 19.84
CA THR A 7 6.59 12.67 19.50
C THR A 7 7.44 12.12 18.37
N GLU A 8 8.44 11.32 18.74
CA GLU A 8 9.30 10.62 17.78
C GLU A 8 8.44 9.70 16.91
N VAL A 9 8.12 10.16 15.70
CA VAL A 9 7.39 9.35 14.72
C VAL A 9 8.33 8.23 14.29
N ARG A 10 7.97 6.99 14.61
CA ARG A 10 8.71 5.84 14.07
C ARG A 10 8.43 5.74 12.57
N ILE A 11 9.42 6.15 11.78
CA ILE A 11 9.40 5.94 10.34
C ILE A 11 10.04 4.57 10.06
N ILE A 12 9.20 3.58 9.78
CA ILE A 12 9.67 2.27 9.35
C ILE A 12 9.87 2.33 7.83
N TYR A 13 11.01 2.87 7.39
CA TYR A 13 11.45 2.71 6.01
C TYR A 13 11.94 1.27 5.80
N SER A 14 11.47 0.59 4.74
CA SER A 14 12.36 -0.34 4.04
C SER A 14 13.28 0.49 3.16
N ARG A 15 14.59 0.26 3.26
CA ARG A 15 15.57 0.82 2.33
C ARG A 15 15.19 0.40 0.90
N SER A 16 15.07 1.39 0.01
CA SER A 16 14.96 1.26 -1.44
C SER A 16 16.16 0.50 -2.02
N GLY A 17 15.94 -0.31 -3.05
CA GLY A 17 17.04 -1.06 -3.67
C GLY A 17 16.71 -1.91 -4.88
N PHE A 18 15.53 -1.77 -5.49
CA PHE A 18 15.22 -2.46 -6.75
C PHE A 18 14.94 -1.40 -7.82
N GLU A 19 15.73 -1.43 -8.90
CA GLU A 19 15.40 -0.73 -10.13
C GLU A 19 14.33 -1.54 -10.88
N SER A 20 13.21 -0.91 -11.20
CA SER A 20 12.32 -1.47 -12.23
C SER A 20 13.02 -1.41 -13.59
N LYS A 21 12.61 -2.24 -14.55
CA LYS A 21 13.17 -2.22 -15.93
C LYS A 21 13.02 -0.88 -16.65
N ILE A 22 12.27 0.04 -16.07
CA ILE A 22 11.90 1.35 -16.60
C ILE A 22 12.49 2.51 -15.77
N GLY A 23 13.40 2.25 -14.83
CA GLY A 23 14.20 3.28 -14.14
C GLY A 23 13.57 3.89 -12.88
N HIS A 24 12.48 3.32 -12.34
CA HIS A 24 11.92 3.74 -11.06
C HIS A 24 12.56 2.98 -9.90
N HIS A 25 12.87 3.70 -8.82
CA HIS A 25 13.31 3.09 -7.56
C HIS A 25 12.09 2.58 -6.79
N VAL A 26 11.95 1.26 -6.68
CA VAL A 26 10.89 0.60 -5.93
C VAL A 26 11.44 -0.13 -4.71
N ARG A 27 10.56 -0.44 -3.75
CA ARG A 27 10.89 -1.02 -2.45
C ARG A 27 10.89 -2.55 -2.47
N SER A 28 10.29 -3.17 -3.48
CA SER A 28 10.32 -4.62 -3.66
C SER A 28 10.26 -5.08 -5.12
N LYS A 29 10.67 -6.33 -5.36
CA LYS A 29 10.45 -7.01 -6.66
C LYS A 29 8.96 -7.11 -7.02
N MET A 30 8.08 -7.28 -6.03
CA MET A 30 6.65 -7.37 -6.29
C MET A 30 6.09 -6.01 -6.72
N GLU A 31 6.54 -4.93 -6.08
CA GLU A 31 6.19 -3.57 -6.48
C GLU A 31 6.66 -3.25 -7.90
N ALA A 32 7.88 -3.68 -8.27
CA ALA A 32 8.38 -3.54 -9.65
C ALA A 32 7.41 -4.18 -10.67
N VAL A 33 6.99 -5.41 -10.40
CA VAL A 33 6.10 -6.15 -11.31
C VAL A 33 4.70 -5.55 -11.36
N VAL A 34 4.16 -5.09 -10.23
CA VAL A 34 2.86 -4.39 -10.20
C VAL A 34 2.96 -3.07 -10.99
N CYS A 35 4.06 -2.32 -10.83
CA CYS A 35 4.32 -1.10 -11.60
C CYS A 35 4.38 -1.37 -13.11
N GLU A 36 5.16 -2.36 -13.55
CA GLU A 36 5.24 -2.78 -14.96
C GLU A 36 3.84 -3.13 -15.50
N TRP A 37 3.07 -3.92 -14.75
CA TRP A 37 1.71 -4.27 -15.14
C TRP A 37 0.79 -3.05 -15.26
N LEU A 38 0.80 -2.11 -14.30
CA LEU A 38 0.00 -0.89 -14.35
C LEU A 38 0.34 -0.04 -15.58
N MET A 39 1.63 0.09 -15.92
CA MET A 39 2.08 0.83 -17.10
C MET A 39 1.59 0.18 -18.41
N GLU A 40 1.70 -1.14 -18.53
CA GLU A 40 1.23 -1.90 -19.70
C GLU A 40 -0.28 -1.71 -19.94
N HIS A 41 -1.03 -1.45 -18.87
CA HIS A 41 -2.49 -1.25 -18.91
C HIS A 41 -2.88 0.24 -18.93
N GLY A 42 -1.92 1.15 -19.11
CA GLY A 42 -2.17 2.58 -19.21
C GLY A 42 -2.66 3.23 -17.90
N VAL A 43 -2.39 2.62 -16.75
CA VAL A 43 -2.85 3.11 -15.45
C VAL A 43 -1.81 4.05 -14.84
N ALA A 44 -2.15 5.35 -14.80
CA ALA A 44 -1.30 6.37 -14.19
C ALA A 44 -1.19 6.20 -12.67
N HIS A 45 0.04 6.15 -12.16
CA HIS A 45 0.32 5.95 -10.73
C HIS A 45 1.61 6.66 -10.30
N ARG A 46 1.76 6.81 -8.97
CA ARG A 46 2.94 7.41 -8.32
C ARG A 46 3.37 6.55 -7.13
N HIS A 47 4.64 6.65 -6.75
CA HIS A 47 5.24 5.88 -5.66
C HIS A 47 5.64 6.77 -4.50
N GLY A 48 5.39 6.34 -3.26
CA GLY A 48 5.90 6.99 -2.06
C GLY A 48 5.60 8.49 -1.90
N SER A 49 4.60 9.00 -2.61
CA SER A 49 4.31 10.44 -2.70
C SER A 49 3.50 10.98 -1.52
N GLU A 50 2.87 10.09 -0.77
CA GLU A 50 1.96 10.43 0.33
C GLU A 50 2.43 9.79 1.63
N MET A 51 2.39 10.57 2.71
CA MET A 51 2.71 10.10 4.05
C MET A 51 1.55 10.42 4.98
N PHE A 52 1.13 9.42 5.73
CA PHE A 52 0.10 9.51 6.74
C PHE A 52 0.69 9.20 8.10
N THR A 53 0.15 9.80 9.16
CA THR A 53 0.45 9.41 10.52
C THR A 53 -0.75 8.66 11.08
N VAL A 54 -0.55 7.41 11.50
CA VAL A 54 -1.59 6.57 12.12
C VAL A 54 -1.21 6.19 13.54
N ARG A 55 -2.20 5.98 14.40
CA ARG A 55 -1.98 5.60 15.81
C ARG A 55 -2.19 4.11 16.00
N VAL A 56 -1.11 3.36 16.14
CA VAL A 56 -1.14 1.88 16.14
C VAL A 56 -1.02 1.31 17.55
N GLY A 57 -1.80 0.26 17.83
CA GLY A 57 -1.78 -0.45 19.11
C GLY A 57 -2.55 0.26 20.23
N ALA A 58 -2.63 -0.38 21.39
CA ALA A 58 -3.40 0.12 22.53
C ALA A 58 -2.87 1.45 23.09
N SER A 59 -1.55 1.68 23.01
CA SER A 59 -0.91 2.93 23.42
C SER A 59 -1.06 4.07 22.40
N GLY A 60 -1.62 3.80 21.22
CA GLY A 60 -1.83 4.81 20.18
C GLY A 60 -0.52 5.38 19.63
N THR A 61 0.51 4.54 19.48
CA THR A 61 1.85 4.95 19.04
C THR A 61 1.79 5.55 17.64
N PRO A 62 2.16 6.83 17.46
CA PRO A 62 2.18 7.47 16.15
C PRO A 62 3.22 6.81 15.25
N THR A 63 2.76 6.33 14.10
CA THR A 63 3.55 5.56 13.14
C THR A 63 3.29 6.12 11.74
N ALA A 64 4.36 6.33 10.98
CA ALA A 64 4.22 6.77 9.60
C ALA A 64 3.74 5.60 8.71
N TYR A 65 2.77 5.89 7.86
CA TYR A 65 2.33 5.03 6.77
C TYR A 65 2.59 5.74 5.45
N VAL A 66 3.38 5.12 4.58
CA VAL A 66 3.68 5.65 3.23
C VAL A 66 3.29 4.56 2.25
N PRO A 67 2.21 4.73 1.48
CA PRO A 67 1.80 3.72 0.53
C PRO A 67 2.89 3.44 -0.49
N ASP A 68 2.95 2.20 -0.97
CA ASP A 68 3.90 1.80 -2.00
C ASP A 68 3.49 2.40 -3.36
N ILE A 69 2.22 2.23 -3.75
CA ILE A 69 1.68 2.74 -5.02
C ILE A 69 0.37 3.50 -4.77
N VAL A 70 0.23 4.67 -5.39
CA VAL A 70 -0.98 5.48 -5.39
C VAL A 70 -1.45 5.72 -6.83
N LEU A 71 -2.69 5.37 -7.15
CA LEU A 71 -3.26 5.64 -8.46
C LEU A 71 -3.66 7.12 -8.60
N HIS A 72 -3.57 7.64 -9.83
CA HIS A 72 -4.06 8.98 -10.13
C HIS A 72 -5.58 9.01 -10.19
N ASP A 73 -6.17 8.00 -10.84
CA ASP A 73 -7.61 7.89 -10.98
C ASP A 73 -8.27 7.36 -9.70
N LYS A 74 -9.50 7.81 -9.47
CA LYS A 74 -10.33 7.40 -8.34
C LYS A 74 -11.16 6.18 -8.73
N ASP A 75 -11.54 5.38 -7.74
CA ASP A 75 -12.52 4.32 -7.95
C ASP A 75 -13.93 4.88 -8.23
N GLU A 76 -14.88 4.00 -8.50
CA GLU A 76 -16.29 4.35 -8.77
C GLU A 76 -16.97 5.13 -7.64
N LEU A 77 -16.42 5.08 -6.42
CA LEU A 77 -16.92 5.80 -5.24
C LEU A 77 -16.13 7.11 -4.99
N GLY A 78 -15.26 7.51 -5.91
CA GLY A 78 -14.44 8.72 -5.79
C GLY A 78 -13.28 8.60 -4.80
N ARG A 79 -12.89 7.38 -4.39
CA ARG A 79 -11.79 7.13 -3.45
C ARG A 79 -10.46 7.00 -4.18
N THR A 80 -9.39 7.48 -3.57
CA THR A 80 -8.02 7.24 -4.05
C THR A 80 -7.65 5.78 -3.84
N VAL A 81 -7.17 5.11 -4.88
CA VAL A 81 -6.77 3.70 -4.80
C VAL A 81 -5.29 3.60 -4.42
N LEU A 82 -5.02 2.87 -3.35
CA LEU A 82 -3.68 2.52 -2.88
C LEU A 82 -3.43 1.04 -3.17
N ILE A 83 -2.26 0.72 -3.72
CA ILE A 83 -1.84 -0.67 -3.97
C ILE A 83 -0.61 -0.97 -3.12
N GLU A 84 -0.71 -2.03 -2.32
CA GLU A 84 0.29 -2.47 -1.35
C GLU A 84 0.80 -3.88 -1.69
N PRO A 85 1.94 -3.98 -2.39
CA PRO A 85 2.63 -5.23 -2.63
C PRO A 85 3.12 -5.86 -1.31
N PHE A 86 2.62 -7.06 -1.01
CA PHE A 86 2.92 -7.83 0.19
C PHE A 86 3.73 -9.08 -0.14
N ASP A 87 5.04 -8.96 0.02
CA ASP A 87 6.07 -9.84 -0.53
C ASP A 87 6.82 -10.69 0.51
N ALA A 88 6.49 -10.53 1.80
CA ALA A 88 7.23 -10.94 3.01
C ALA A 88 8.19 -12.15 2.95
N PRO A 89 9.39 -11.96 3.56
CA PRO A 89 9.87 -12.92 4.57
C PRO A 89 10.21 -12.31 5.94
N THR A 90 10.27 -10.98 6.11
CA THR A 90 10.50 -10.30 7.40
C THR A 90 9.19 -9.78 8.02
N PRO A 91 9.10 -9.61 9.36
CA PRO A 91 7.83 -9.42 10.04
C PRO A 91 7.25 -8.02 9.77
N ARG A 92 6.54 -7.87 8.64
CA ARG A 92 5.54 -6.81 8.41
C ARG A 92 4.27 -7.06 9.26
N ILE A 93 4.34 -7.84 10.35
CA ILE A 93 3.23 -7.99 11.30
C ILE A 93 2.86 -6.61 11.91
N GLY A 94 3.79 -5.63 11.89
CA GLY A 94 3.48 -4.21 12.10
C GLY A 94 2.89 -3.50 10.87
N GLY A 95 3.35 -3.82 9.66
CA GLY A 95 2.91 -3.22 8.40
C GLY A 95 1.42 -3.40 8.12
N THR A 96 0.90 -4.63 8.22
CA THR A 96 -0.55 -4.85 8.00
C THR A 96 -1.42 -4.26 9.11
N ARG A 97 -0.89 -4.10 10.33
CA ARG A 97 -1.57 -3.36 11.41
C ARG A 97 -1.64 -1.87 11.14
N ILE A 98 -0.56 -1.26 10.66
CA ILE A 98 -0.51 0.15 10.22
C ILE A 98 -1.57 0.38 9.13
N ILE A 99 -1.60 -0.48 8.11
CA ILE A 99 -2.56 -0.37 7.00
C ILE A 99 -4.00 -0.60 7.51
N ALA A 100 -4.24 -1.56 8.41
CA ALA A 100 -5.57 -1.78 8.97
C ALA A 100 -6.07 -0.58 9.79
N THR A 101 -5.20 0.05 10.59
CA THR A 101 -5.51 1.29 11.30
C THR A 101 -5.81 2.41 10.30
N PHE A 102 -4.94 2.62 9.31
CA PHE A 102 -5.15 3.60 8.24
C PHE A 102 -6.50 3.41 7.58
N ARG A 103 -6.82 2.19 7.13
CA ARG A 103 -8.07 1.87 6.45
C ARG A 103 -9.27 2.16 7.35
N LYS A 104 -9.21 1.79 8.63
CA LYS A 104 -10.30 2.08 9.58
C LYS A 104 -10.60 3.58 9.66
N GLU A 105 -9.57 4.41 9.69
CA GLU A 105 -9.68 5.87 9.80
C GLU A 105 -10.08 6.52 8.46
N MET A 106 -9.58 6.00 7.33
CA MET A 106 -9.57 6.69 6.04
C MET A 106 -10.43 6.02 4.96
N LYS A 107 -11.18 4.95 5.26
CA LYS A 107 -11.99 4.15 4.30
C LYS A 107 -12.96 4.92 3.40
N LYS A 108 -13.35 6.14 3.79
CA LYS A 108 -14.25 7.00 2.99
C LYS A 108 -13.54 7.69 1.84
N SER A 109 -12.23 7.91 1.97
CA SER A 109 -11.42 8.65 0.99
C SER A 109 -10.44 7.76 0.25
N TYR A 110 -10.11 6.59 0.80
CA TYR A 110 -9.12 5.68 0.23
C TYR A 110 -9.67 4.25 0.15
N ARG A 111 -9.24 3.55 -0.90
CA ARG A 111 -9.44 2.12 -1.11
C ARG A 111 -8.07 1.46 -1.10
N VAL A 112 -7.91 0.38 -0.34
CA VAL A 112 -6.63 -0.35 -0.24
C VAL A 112 -6.73 -1.70 -0.93
N ILE A 113 -5.87 -1.94 -1.92
CA ILE A 113 -5.71 -3.22 -2.59
C ILE A 113 -4.36 -3.81 -2.17
N ILE A 114 -4.37 -5.00 -1.56
CA ILE A 114 -3.14 -5.73 -1.28
C ILE A 114 -2.87 -6.73 -2.39
N VAL A 115 -1.66 -6.73 -2.94
CA VAL A 115 -1.20 -7.77 -3.88
C VAL A 115 -0.27 -8.68 -3.11
N ALA A 116 -0.56 -9.98 -3.03
CA ALA A 116 0.26 -10.91 -2.24
C ALA A 116 0.44 -12.24 -2.97
N LYS A 117 1.54 -12.95 -2.70
CA LYS A 117 1.64 -14.37 -3.12
C LYS A 117 0.55 -15.17 -2.41
N LYS A 118 -0.11 -16.11 -3.10
CA LYS A 118 -1.14 -17.00 -2.52
C LYS A 118 -0.84 -17.51 -1.10
N GLN A 119 0.37 -18.04 -0.88
CA GLN A 119 0.82 -18.57 0.41
C GLN A 119 0.99 -17.52 1.53
N GLN A 120 1.07 -16.23 1.19
CA GLN A 120 1.19 -15.11 2.12
C GLN A 120 -0.16 -14.42 2.38
N MET A 121 -1.19 -14.66 1.57
CA MET A 121 -2.50 -13.99 1.72
C MET A 121 -3.10 -14.22 3.11
N GLY A 122 -3.02 -15.45 3.64
CA GLY A 122 -3.52 -15.77 4.99
C GLY A 122 -2.73 -15.13 6.14
N LYS A 123 -1.61 -14.44 5.86
CA LYS A 123 -0.83 -13.69 6.84
C LYS A 123 -1.16 -12.19 6.82
N VAL A 124 -1.93 -11.74 5.84
CA VAL A 124 -2.41 -10.37 5.76
C VAL A 124 -3.60 -10.24 6.70
N LEU A 125 -3.58 -9.21 7.54
CA LEU A 125 -4.69 -8.93 8.45
C LEU A 125 -5.93 -8.54 7.62
N GLU A 126 -7.07 -9.20 7.84
CA GLU A 126 -8.30 -8.97 7.07
C GLU A 126 -8.74 -7.50 7.04
N GLY A 127 -8.51 -6.76 8.14
CA GLY A 127 -8.82 -5.33 8.20
C GLY A 127 -7.91 -4.43 7.37
N ALA A 128 -6.80 -4.94 6.82
CA ALA A 128 -5.78 -4.18 6.11
C ALA A 128 -6.09 -3.94 4.63
N TYR A 129 -7.17 -4.50 4.09
CA TYR A 129 -7.50 -4.34 2.67
C TYR A 129 -9.00 -4.24 2.44
N ASP A 130 -9.37 -3.59 1.34
CA ASP A 130 -10.68 -3.73 0.72
C ASP A 130 -10.70 -4.93 -0.23
N VAL A 131 -9.59 -5.14 -0.94
CA VAL A 131 -9.41 -6.28 -1.86
C VAL A 131 -8.00 -6.84 -1.71
N ILE A 132 -7.89 -8.17 -1.77
CA ILE A 132 -6.61 -8.87 -1.84
C ILE A 132 -6.51 -9.67 -3.14
N VAL A 133 -5.44 -9.44 -3.90
CA VAL A 133 -5.19 -10.06 -5.20
C VAL A 133 -3.99 -10.99 -5.12
N ASP A 134 -4.14 -12.21 -5.65
CA ASP A 134 -3.01 -13.12 -5.80
C ASP A 134 -2.06 -12.61 -6.88
N TYR A 135 -0.79 -12.43 -6.51
CA TYR A 135 0.30 -12.06 -7.40
C TYR A 135 0.41 -12.96 -8.64
N SER A 136 0.06 -14.25 -8.54
CA SER A 136 0.07 -15.13 -9.72
C SER A 136 -1.05 -14.84 -10.73
N ARG A 137 -1.99 -13.97 -10.38
CA ARG A 137 -3.19 -13.61 -11.14
C ARG A 137 -3.35 -12.08 -11.22
N LEU A 138 -2.27 -11.35 -11.53
CA LEU A 138 -2.31 -9.88 -11.59
C LEU A 138 -3.38 -9.32 -12.53
N ASN A 139 -3.76 -10.02 -13.60
CA ASN A 139 -4.88 -9.61 -14.47
C ASN A 139 -6.22 -9.52 -13.73
N ALA A 140 -6.35 -10.07 -12.52
CA ALA A 140 -7.52 -9.83 -11.69
C ALA A 140 -7.63 -8.36 -11.24
N LEU A 141 -6.53 -7.60 -11.22
CA LEU A 141 -6.54 -6.15 -10.96
C LEU A 141 -7.39 -5.40 -11.98
N GLU A 142 -7.53 -5.87 -13.22
CA GLU A 142 -8.36 -5.19 -14.22
C GLU A 142 -9.79 -4.96 -13.76
N LYS A 143 -10.32 -5.88 -12.94
CA LYS A 143 -11.69 -5.79 -12.40
C LYS A 143 -11.79 -4.82 -11.22
N GLU A 144 -10.66 -4.48 -10.63
CA GLU A 144 -10.57 -3.68 -9.41
C GLU A 144 -10.16 -2.23 -9.68
N LEU A 145 -9.65 -1.95 -10.88
CA LEU A 145 -9.10 -0.65 -11.24
C LEU A 145 -10.02 0.13 -12.18
N PRO A 146 -10.04 1.47 -12.08
CA PRO A 146 -10.70 2.33 -13.05
C PRO A 146 -9.90 2.34 -14.36
N LEU A 147 -10.00 1.27 -15.15
CA LEU A 147 -9.34 1.19 -16.45
C LEU A 147 -10.11 2.03 -17.49
N PRO A 148 -9.40 2.68 -18.44
CA PRO A 148 -10.06 3.30 -19.58
C PRO A 148 -10.83 2.24 -20.39
N PRO A 149 -11.95 2.60 -21.05
CA PRO A 149 -12.65 1.69 -21.95
C PRO A 149 -11.69 1.24 -23.06
N ARG A 150 -11.65 -0.08 -23.32
CA ARG A 150 -10.86 -0.69 -24.40
C ARG A 150 -11.54 -0.54 -25.75
#